data_AF-A0A9X3CK74-F1
#
_entry.id   AF-A0A9X3CK74-F1
#
_cell.length_a   1.000
_cell.length_b   1.000
_cell.length_c   1.000
_cell.angle_alpha   90.00
_cell.angle_beta   90.00
_cell.angle_gamma   90.00
#
_symmetry.space_group_name_H-M   'P 1'
#
loop_
_entity.id
_entity.type
_entity.pdbx_description
1 polymer ?
#
loop_
_entity_poly.entity_id
_entity_poly.type
_entity_poly.pdbx_seq_one_letter_code
_entity_poly.pdbx_strand_id
1 'polypeptide(L)' 'MLTTLYVKAASFMTSFKNDERGVTAIEYGLIAVAMAAVLGIVFGTGGGTVGAALQAVFDKIIAELA' A
#
# COMPACT_ATOMS: atom_id res chain seq x y z
N MET A 1 -40.01 -2.09 27.92
CA MET A 1 -39.71 -2.56 26.55
C MET A 1 -39.33 -1.43 25.60
N LEU A 2 -40.01 -0.27 25.63
CA LEU A 2 -39.59 0.90 24.83
C LEU A 2 -38.22 1.46 25.23
N THR A 3 -37.94 1.56 26.54
CA THR A 3 -36.66 2.05 27.05
C THR A 3 -35.48 1.17 26.66
N THR A 4 -35.67 -0.15 26.69
CA THR A 4 -34.65 -1.12 26.23
C THR A 4 -34.40 -1.04 24.72
N LEU A 5 -35.43 -0.73 23.92
CA LEU A 5 -35.28 -0.46 22.49
C LEU A 5 -34.54 0.87 22.25
N TYR A 6 -34.90 1.91 23.00
CA TYR A 6 -34.23 3.22 22.94
C TYR A 6 -32.74 3.11 23.28
N VAL A 7 -32.39 2.41 24.36
CA VAL A 7 -31.00 2.18 24.76
C VAL A 7 -30.23 1.37 23.70
N LYS A 8 -30.83 0.33 23.13
CA LYS A 8 -30.21 -0.43 22.03
C LYS A 8 -29.96 0.44 20.79
N ALA A 9 -30.92 1.26 20.40
CA ALA A 9 -30.78 2.15 19.25
C ALA A 9 -29.70 3.22 19.48
N ALA A 10 -29.68 3.84 20.66
CA ALA A 10 -28.67 4.82 21.03
C ALA A 10 -27.25 4.22 21.09
N SER A 11 -27.13 3.00 21.64
CA SER A 11 -25.87 2.26 21.68
C SER A 11 -25.37 1.91 20.28
N PHE A 12 -26.25 1.43 19.40
CA PHE A 12 -25.89 1.12 18.01
C PHE A 12 -25.42 2.37 17.26
N MET A 13 -26.13 3.50 17.39
CA MET A 13 -25.73 4.76 16.76
C MET A 13 -24.37 5.26 17.26
N THR A 14 -24.08 5.08 18.55
CA THR A 14 -22.79 5.45 19.13
C THR A 14 -21.68 4.57 18.59
N SER A 15 -21.88 3.24 18.54
CA SER A 15 -20.92 2.30 17.95
C SER A 15 -20.70 2.55 16.46
N PHE A 16 -21.75 2.88 15.71
CA PHE A 16 -21.68 3.17 14.28
C PHE A 16 -20.90 4.45 14.00
N LYS A 17 -21.11 5.52 14.79
CA LYS A 17 -20.35 6.77 14.64
C LYS A 17 -18.85 6.60 14.95
N ASN A 18 -18.53 5.67 15.83
CA ASN A 18 -17.15 5.38 16.24
C ASN A 18 -16.53 4.21 15.45
N ASP A 19 -17.16 3.74 14.37
CA ASP A 19 -16.64 2.64 13.57
C ASP A 19 -15.62 3.17 12.53
N GLU A 20 -14.35 2.85 12.72
CA GLU A 20 -13.24 3.25 11.83
C GLU A 20 -12.78 2.11 10.90
N ARG A 21 -13.48 0.96 10.89
CA ARG A 21 -13.10 -0.22 10.10
C ARG A 21 -13.11 0.06 8.59
N GLY A 22 -13.83 1.07 8.12
CA GLY A 22 -13.83 1.52 6.72
C GLY A 22 -12.70 2.52 6.37
N VAL A 23 -12.28 3.36 7.32
CA VAL A 23 -11.22 4.36 7.12
C VAL A 23 -9.88 3.67 6.93
N THR A 24 -9.61 2.66 7.77
CA THR A 24 -8.40 1.84 7.69
C THR A 24 -8.25 1.14 6.33
N ALA A 25 -9.35 0.63 5.75
CA ALA A 25 -9.31 -0.02 4.44
C ALA A 25 -8.91 0.94 3.30
N ILE A 26 -9.36 2.20 3.36
CA ILE A 26 -9.00 3.23 2.36
C ILE A 26 -7.54 3.67 2.54
N GLU A 27 -7.07 3.82 3.77
CA GLU A 27 -5.68 4.18 4.06
C GLU A 27 -4.69 3.12 3.57
N TYR A 28 -4.92 1.84 3.92
CA TYR A 28 -4.09 0.74 3.43
C TYR A 28 -4.20 0.57 1.91
N GLY A 29 -5.37 0.86 1.33
CA GLY A 29 -5.56 0.89 -0.11
C GLY A 29 -4.66 1.92 -0.80
N LEU A 30 -4.57 3.15 -0.26
CA LEU A 30 -3.68 4.19 -0.78
C LEU A 30 -2.20 3.81 -0.64
N ILE A 31 -1.81 3.27 0.52
CA ILE A 31 -0.44 2.79 0.75
C ILE A 31 -0.06 1.71 -0.27
N ALA A 32 -0.97 0.76 -0.56
CA ALA A 32 -0.73 -0.28 -1.55
C ALA A 32 -0.51 0.28 -2.96
N VAL A 33 -1.27 1.30 -3.37
CA VAL A 33 -1.09 1.99 -4.65
C VAL A 33 0.25 2.72 -4.71
N ALA A 34 0.64 3.43 -3.65
CA ALA A 34 1.92 4.12 -3.59
C ALA A 34 3.10 3.13 -3.68
N MET A 35 3.01 2.02 -2.96
CA MET A 35 4.02 0.96 -3.02
C MET A 35 4.11 0.32 -4.41
N ALA A 36 2.96 0.03 -5.05
CA ALA A 36 2.93 -0.52 -6.40
C ALA A 36 3.58 0.43 -7.42
N ALA A 37 3.34 1.74 -7.31
CA ALA A 37 3.96 2.73 -8.19
C ALA A 37 5.48 2.76 -8.03
N VAL A 38 5.99 2.79 -6.79
CA VAL A 38 7.44 2.79 -6.52
C VAL A 38 8.08 1.49 -7.04
N LEU A 39 7.50 0.34 -6.74
CA LEU A 39 8.01 -0.95 -7.22
C LEU A 39 7.98 -1.04 -8.75
N GLY A 40 6.95 -0.48 -9.39
CA GLY A 40 6.87 -0.38 -10.84
C GLY A 40 8.00 0.44 -11.47
N ILE A 41 8.47 1.50 -10.80
CA ILE A 41 9.64 2.26 -11.27
C ILE A 41 10.94 1.48 -11.03
N VAL A 42 11.07 0.87 -9.84
CA VAL A 42 12.29 0.19 -9.43
C VAL A 42 12.56 -1.06 -10.28
N PHE A 43 11.51 -1.83 -10.57
CA PHE A 43 11.56 -3.14 -11.21
C PHE A 43 10.78 -3.22 -12.53
N GLY A 44 10.38 -2.08 -13.10
CA GLY A 44 9.56 -2.02 -14.32
C GLY A 44 10.19 -2.66 -15.56
N THR A 45 9.48 -2.59 -16.67
CA THR A 45 9.94 -3.14 -17.96
C THR A 45 11.34 -2.68 -18.32
N GLY A 46 12.22 -3.62 -18.69
CA GLY A 46 13.65 -3.37 -18.88
C GLY A 46 14.49 -3.49 -17.61
N GLY A 47 13.92 -3.97 -16.50
CA GLY A 47 14.60 -4.14 -15.21
C GLY A 47 14.59 -2.90 -14.31
N GLY A 48 14.02 -1.79 -14.80
CA GLY A 48 13.94 -0.53 -14.07
C GLY A 48 15.30 -0.02 -13.59
N THR A 49 15.28 0.74 -12.50
CA THR A 49 16.50 1.31 -11.89
C THR A 49 17.50 0.24 -11.44
N VAL A 50 17.01 -0.89 -10.92
CA VAL A 50 17.88 -1.97 -10.42
C VAL A 50 18.55 -2.70 -11.57
N GLY A 51 17.80 -3.01 -12.64
CA GLY A 51 18.35 -3.64 -13.84
C GLY A 51 19.43 -2.79 -14.49
N ALA A 52 19.20 -1.48 -14.60
CA ALA A 52 20.21 -0.55 -15.14
C ALA A 52 21.49 -0.53 -14.28
N ALA A 53 21.35 -0.51 -12.95
CA ALA A 53 22.50 -0.55 -12.05
C ALA A 53 23.28 -1.86 -12.17
N LEU A 54 22.59 -3.00 -12.28
CA LEU A 54 23.21 -4.30 -12.48
C LEU A 54 23.95 -4.36 -13.82
N GLN A 55 23.32 -3.89 -14.90
CA GLN A 55 23.94 -3.86 -16.21
C GLN A 55 25.23 -3.03 -16.21
N ALA A 56 25.20 -1.84 -15.59
CA ALA A 56 26.39 -1.00 -15.47
C ALA A 56 27.55 -1.66 -14.69
N VAL A 57 27.25 -2.51 -13.70
CA VAL A 57 28.28 -3.28 -12.98
C VAL A 57 28.86 -4.38 -13.88
N PHE A 58 28.02 -5.12 -14.60
CA PHE A 58 28.48 -6.15 -15.52
C PHE A 58 29.31 -5.57 -16.68
N ASP A 59 28.90 -4.43 -17.23
CA ASP A 59 29.64 -3.75 -18.29
C ASP A 59 31.06 -3.35 -17.82
N LYS A 60 31.21 -2.93 -16.56
CA LYS A 60 32.53 -2.66 -15.97
C LYS A 60 33.39 -3.91 -15.86
N ILE A 61 32.81 -5.03 -15.42
CA ILE A 61 33.54 -6.30 -15.34
C ILE A 61 34.02 -6.75 -16.71
N ILE A 62 33.18 -6.60 -17.75
CA ILE A 62 33.55 -6.93 -19.12
C ILE A 62 34.70 -6.04 -19.60
N ALA A 63 34.66 -4.73 -19.31
CA ALA A 63 35.71 -3.80 -19.71
C ALA A 63 37.08 -4.10 -19.07
N GLU A 64 37.11 -4.58 -17.82
CA GLU A 64 38.34 -4.98 -17.13
C GLU A 64 38.88 -6.35 -17.62
N LEU A 65 38.05 -7.15 -18.29
CA LEU A 65 38.45 -8.46 -18.81
C LEU A 65 39.05 -8.39 -20.22
N ALA A 66 38.82 -7.29 -20.94
CA ALA A 66 39.29 -7.04 -22.31
C ALA A 66 40.64 -6.31 -22.30
#